data_AF-A0A535JK04-F1
#
_entry.id   AF-A0A535JK04-F1
#
_cell.length_a   1.000
_cell.length_b   1.000
_cell.length_c   1.000
_cell.angle_alpha   90.00
_cell.angle_beta   90.00
_cell.angle_gamma   90.00
#
_symmetry.space_group_name_H-M   'P 1'
#
loop_
_entity.id
_entity.type
_entity.pdbx_description
1 polymer ?
#
loop_
_entity_poly.entity_id
_entity_poly.type
_entity_poly.pdbx_seq_one_letter_code
_entity_poly.pdbx_strand_id
1 'polypeptide(L)'
;MPERDTHSYFPDHFWPYPILAMGALVTLGLLALIGQPVLQTTQSADPRTAEIPHPDWYFLFLFQLLKLGPQVITAIVIPTAAVLGLLAWPIIDSQLGPRLARRLGWRSWPVPGRNVITGTLWLAGLGAVGLLTLWALLGPGACIPWFYNGSVCAG
;
A
#
# COMPACT_ATOMS: atom_id res chain seq x y z
N MET A 1 -30.23 0.97 4.74
CA MET A 1 -30.11 2.44 4.68
C MET A 1 -31.53 3.02 4.64
N PRO A 2 -31.79 4.19 5.24
CA PRO A 2 -33.07 4.86 5.04
C PRO A 2 -33.23 5.21 3.54
N GLU A 3 -34.36 4.85 2.93
CA GLU A 3 -34.62 5.04 1.49
C GLU A 3 -34.49 6.49 1.02
N ARG A 4 -34.60 7.45 1.94
CA ARG A 4 -34.44 8.89 1.69
C ARG A 4 -33.05 9.32 1.20
N ASP A 5 -32.01 8.52 1.44
CA ASP A 5 -30.61 8.82 1.05
C ASP A 5 -30.15 7.96 -0.15
N THR A 6 -31.08 7.27 -0.82
CA THR A 6 -30.77 6.40 -1.96
C THR A 6 -31.04 7.13 -3.27
N HIS A 7 -29.99 7.41 -4.03
CA HIS A 7 -30.10 8.02 -5.36
C HIS A 7 -30.32 6.95 -6.44
N SER A 8 -31.04 7.30 -7.51
CA SER A 8 -31.27 6.38 -8.62
C SER A 8 -29.96 6.10 -9.36
N TYR A 9 -29.71 4.83 -9.71
CA TYR A 9 -28.49 4.46 -10.45
C TYR A 9 -28.39 5.22 -11.78
N PHE A 10 -29.49 5.26 -12.53
CA PHE A 10 -29.62 6.08 -13.73
C PHE A 10 -30.55 7.25 -13.42
N PRO A 11 -30.19 8.50 -13.76
CA PRO A 11 -28.98 8.93 -14.48
C PRO A 11 -27.77 9.26 -13.56
N ASP A 12 -28.02 9.53 -12.28
CA ASP A 12 -27.08 10.23 -11.38
C ASP A 12 -25.76 9.48 -11.15
N HIS A 13 -25.82 8.15 -11.03
CA HIS A 13 -24.63 7.33 -10.78
C HIS A 13 -23.97 6.85 -12.07
N PHE A 14 -24.73 6.67 -13.15
CA PHE A 14 -24.24 6.13 -14.42
C PHE A 14 -23.32 7.11 -15.17
N TRP A 15 -23.72 8.39 -15.32
CA TRP A 15 -22.99 9.37 -16.15
C TRP A 15 -21.54 9.67 -15.74
N PRO A 16 -21.18 9.71 -14.44
CA PRO A 16 -19.79 9.88 -14.04
C PRO A 16 -18.86 8.75 -14.51
N TYR A 17 -19.35 7.51 -14.63
CA TYR A 17 -18.48 6.36 -14.93
C TYR A 17 -17.79 6.43 -16.29
N PRO A 18 -18.50 6.67 -17.41
CA PRO A 18 -17.85 6.85 -18.71
C PRO A 18 -16.86 8.02 -18.70
N ILE A 19 -17.17 9.12 -18.01
CA ILE A 19 -16.28 10.29 -17.92
C ILE A 19 -14.99 9.92 -17.17
N LEU A 20 -15.11 9.25 -16.02
CA LEU A 20 -13.97 8.77 -15.23
C LEU A 20 -13.15 7.74 -16.01
N ALA A 21 -13.81 6.81 -16.71
CA ALA A 21 -13.15 5.82 -17.54
C ALA A 21 -12.36 6.48 -18.68
N MET A 22 -12.96 7.46 -19.36
CA MET A 22 -12.26 8.24 -20.39
C MET A 22 -11.10 9.04 -19.81
N GLY A 23 -11.28 9.67 -18.65
CA GLY A 23 -10.19 10.37 -17.94
C GLY A 23 -9.03 9.44 -17.60
N ALA A 24 -9.31 8.23 -17.09
CA ALA A 24 -8.31 7.22 -16.81
C ALA A 24 -7.59 6.75 -18.09
N LEU A 25 -8.31 6.48 -19.17
CA LEU A 25 -7.73 6.08 -20.46
C LEU A 25 -6.84 7.16 -21.06
N VAL A 26 -7.27 8.42 -21.03
CA VAL A 26 -6.46 9.56 -21.49
C VAL A 26 -5.20 9.69 -20.63
N THR A 27 -5.33 9.55 -19.31
CA THR A 27 -4.19 9.62 -18.38
C THR A 27 -3.18 8.51 -18.65
N LEU A 28 -3.65 7.27 -18.81
CA LEU A 28 -2.82 6.12 -19.16
C LEU A 28 -2.17 6.29 -20.54
N GLY A 29 -2.90 6.81 -21.52
CA GLY A 29 -2.37 7.12 -22.85
C GLY A 29 -1.26 8.18 -22.79
N LEU A 30 -1.43 9.24 -22.01
CA LEU A 30 -0.39 10.26 -21.81
C LEU A 30 0.83 9.71 -21.07
N LEU A 31 0.62 8.92 -20.01
CA LEU A 31 1.71 8.21 -19.32
C LEU A 31 2.45 7.26 -20.25
N ALA A 32 1.73 6.56 -21.14
CA ALA A 32 2.33 5.70 -22.12
C ALA A 32 3.12 6.47 -23.19
N LEU A 33 2.68 7.68 -23.58
CA LEU A 33 3.40 8.49 -24.57
C LEU A 33 4.64 9.18 -23.99
N ILE A 34 4.54 9.70 -22.76
CA ILE A 34 5.59 10.53 -22.13
C ILE A 34 6.52 9.67 -21.25
N GLY A 35 6.00 8.64 -20.60
CA GLY A 35 6.71 7.83 -19.62
C GLY A 35 7.52 6.67 -20.19
N GLN A 36 7.57 6.47 -21.52
CA GLN A 36 8.32 5.36 -22.15
C GLN A 36 9.74 5.20 -21.60
N PRO A 37 10.58 6.25 -21.47
CA PRO A 37 11.97 6.07 -21.05
C PRO A 37 12.12 5.50 -19.64
N VAL A 38 11.13 5.71 -18.77
CA VAL A 38 11.13 5.23 -17.37
C VAL A 38 10.61 3.80 -17.27
N LEU A 39 9.84 3.34 -18.26
CA LEU A 39 9.19 2.03 -18.29
C LEU A 39 9.94 1.00 -19.15
N GLN A 40 11.07 1.39 -19.74
CA GLN A 40 11.89 0.45 -20.51
C GLN A 40 12.53 -0.57 -19.58
N THR A 41 12.38 -1.84 -19.95
CA THR A 41 13.09 -2.93 -19.29
C THR A 41 14.58 -2.75 -19.46
N THR A 42 15.35 -3.15 -18.45
CA THR A 42 16.81 -3.14 -18.49
C THR A 42 17.34 -4.02 -19.63
N GLN A 43 18.66 -3.97 -19.82
CA GLN A 43 19.35 -4.79 -20.81
C GLN A 43 18.90 -6.25 -20.76
N SER A 44 18.84 -6.89 -21.94
CA SER A 44 18.55 -8.33 -22.07
C SER A 44 19.35 -9.11 -21.03
N ALA A 45 18.68 -10.04 -20.36
CA ALA A 45 19.27 -10.81 -19.26
C ALA A 45 20.55 -11.52 -19.74
N ASP A 46 21.70 -11.07 -19.26
CA ASP A 46 23.00 -11.68 -19.49
C ASP A 46 23.51 -12.24 -18.15
N PRO A 47 23.70 -13.57 -18.02
CA PRO A 47 24.21 -14.15 -16.79
C PRO A 47 25.68 -13.76 -16.47
N ARG A 48 26.37 -13.08 -17.40
CA ARG A 48 27.74 -12.59 -17.21
C ARG A 48 27.80 -11.18 -16.62
N THR A 49 26.69 -10.44 -16.59
CA THR A 49 26.62 -9.10 -16.00
C THR A 49 26.13 -9.16 -14.56
N ALA A 50 26.86 -8.50 -13.66
CA ALA A 50 26.43 -8.32 -12.28
C ALA A 50 25.69 -6.98 -12.17
N GLU A 51 24.39 -7.00 -12.39
CA GLU A 51 23.52 -5.84 -12.19
C GLU A 51 22.90 -5.89 -10.79
N ILE A 52 22.81 -4.76 -10.10
CA ILE A 52 22.12 -4.68 -8.82
C ILE A 52 20.61 -4.72 -9.11
N PRO A 53 19.87 -5.74 -8.65
CA PRO A 53 18.45 -5.84 -8.96
C PRO A 53 17.67 -4.76 -8.21
N HIS A 54 17.11 -3.81 -8.95
CA HIS A 54 16.20 -2.80 -8.43
C HIS A 54 14.76 -3.18 -8.82
N PRO A 55 13.82 -3.19 -7.88
CA PRO A 55 12.42 -3.48 -8.19
C PRO A 55 11.73 -2.25 -8.79
N ASP A 56 10.56 -2.47 -9.38
CA ASP A 56 9.71 -1.38 -9.87
C ASP A 56 9.21 -0.48 -8.73
N TRP A 57 8.78 0.73 -9.11
CA TRP A 57 8.36 1.80 -8.20
C TRP A 57 7.32 1.40 -7.15
N TYR A 58 6.41 0.49 -7.48
CA TYR A 58 5.35 0.01 -6.57
C TYR A 58 5.86 -0.96 -5.48
N PHE A 59 7.08 -1.49 -5.63
CA PHE A 59 7.71 -2.37 -4.64
C PHE A 59 8.87 -1.72 -3.88
N LEU A 60 9.20 -0.45 -4.15
CA LEU A 60 10.28 0.26 -3.48
C LEU A 60 10.12 0.23 -1.95
N PHE A 61 8.92 0.45 -1.43
CA PHE A 61 8.68 0.41 0.01
C PHE A 61 9.01 -0.95 0.63
N LEU A 62 8.69 -2.03 -0.08
CA LEU A 62 8.93 -3.38 0.40
C LEU A 62 10.43 -3.67 0.40
N PHE A 63 11.14 -3.29 -0.66
CA PHE A 63 12.58 -3.42 -0.74
C PHE A 63 13.31 -2.66 0.38
N GLN A 64 12.88 -1.44 0.70
CA GLN A 64 13.44 -0.71 1.84
C GLN A 64 13.09 -1.37 3.18
N LEU A 65 11.86 -1.86 3.34
CA LEU A 65 11.46 -2.61 4.53
C LEU A 65 12.35 -3.84 4.76
N LEU A 66 12.76 -4.53 3.70
CA LEU A 66 13.64 -5.70 3.78
C LEU A 66 14.99 -5.36 4.41
N LYS A 67 15.55 -4.16 4.16
CA LYS A 67 16.86 -3.74 4.69
C LYS A 67 16.84 -3.42 6.19
N LEU A 68 15.66 -3.13 6.76
CA LEU A 68 15.50 -2.64 8.13
C LEU A 68 15.44 -3.74 9.20
N GLY A 69 15.51 -5.03 8.86
CA GLY A 69 15.33 -6.05 9.88
C GLY A 69 15.79 -7.44 9.47
N PRO A 70 15.57 -8.43 10.35
CA PRO A 70 15.81 -9.83 10.03
C PRO A 70 15.03 -10.23 8.79
N GLN A 71 15.71 -10.82 7.82
CA GLN A 71 15.16 -11.15 6.49
C GLN A 71 13.86 -11.96 6.58
N VAL A 72 13.79 -12.93 7.49
CA VAL A 72 12.57 -13.74 7.70
C VAL A 72 11.39 -12.87 8.13
N ILE A 73 11.61 -11.89 8.99
CA ILE A 73 10.54 -11.04 9.52
C ILE A 73 10.07 -10.06 8.45
N THR A 74 11.01 -9.35 7.81
CA THR A 74 10.70 -8.27 6.85
C THR A 74 10.26 -8.79 5.49
N ALA A 75 10.77 -9.93 5.04
CA ALA A 75 10.40 -10.52 3.75
C ALA A 75 9.19 -11.45 3.82
N ILE A 76 8.98 -12.17 4.93
CA ILE A 76 7.94 -13.21 5.02
C ILE A 76 6.86 -12.83 6.03
N VAL A 77 7.23 -12.60 7.29
CA VAL A 77 6.24 -12.47 8.38
C VAL A 77 5.38 -11.22 8.19
N ILE A 78 5.98 -10.05 7.98
CA ILE A 78 5.23 -8.78 7.87
C ILE A 78 4.30 -8.77 6.65
N PRO A 79 4.76 -9.06 5.41
CA PRO A 79 3.88 -9.04 4.24
C PRO A 79 2.77 -10.08 4.33
N THR A 80 3.09 -11.29 4.79
CA THR A 80 2.09 -12.36 4.94
C THR A 80 1.05 -12.00 6.01
N ALA A 81 1.47 -11.44 7.15
CA ALA A 81 0.56 -10.99 8.18
C ALA A 81 -0.34 -9.83 7.71
N ALA A 82 0.17 -8.92 6.88
CA ALA A 82 -0.63 -7.84 6.31
C ALA A 82 -1.74 -8.40 5.38
N VAL A 83 -1.38 -9.31 4.47
CA VAL A 83 -2.35 -9.93 3.56
C VAL A 83 -3.37 -10.77 4.33
N LEU A 84 -2.92 -11.63 5.24
CA LEU A 84 -3.83 -12.45 6.06
C LEU A 84 -4.71 -11.60 6.96
N GLY A 85 -4.19 -10.49 7.50
CA GLY A 85 -4.96 -9.53 8.28
C GLY A 85 -6.08 -8.88 7.47
N LEU A 86 -5.80 -8.48 6.22
CA LEU A 86 -6.80 -7.94 5.30
C LEU A 86 -7.84 -8.99 4.89
N LEU A 87 -7.43 -10.23 4.62
CA LEU A 87 -8.34 -11.33 4.29
C LEU A 87 -9.23 -11.73 5.48
N ALA A 88 -8.69 -11.71 6.69
CA ALA A 88 -9.43 -12.00 7.92
C ALA A 88 -10.31 -10.81 8.37
N TRP A 89 -10.08 -9.61 7.83
CA TRP A 89 -10.80 -8.39 8.19
C TRP A 89 -12.33 -8.51 8.23
N PRO A 90 -13.03 -9.05 7.21
CA PRO A 90 -14.49 -9.20 7.27
C PRO A 90 -14.97 -10.08 8.43
N ILE A 91 -14.19 -11.09 8.82
CA ILE A 91 -14.52 -11.99 9.95
C ILE A 91 -14.27 -11.25 11.28
N ILE A 92 -13.17 -10.50 11.34
CA ILE A 92 -12.84 -9.68 12.50
C ILE A 92 -13.93 -8.64 12.75
N ASP A 93 -14.38 -7.94 11.71
CA ASP A 93 -15.37 -6.87 11.83
C ASP A 93 -16.77 -7.40 12.16
N SER A 94 -17.20 -8.49 11.51
CA SER A 94 -18.55 -9.04 11.70
C SER A 94 -18.74 -9.88 12.96
N GLN A 95 -17.73 -10.65 13.38
CA GLN A 95 -17.88 -11.66 14.45
C GLN A 95 -17.02 -11.40 15.67
N LEU A 96 -15.70 -11.32 15.49
CA LEU A 96 -14.75 -11.28 16.61
C LEU A 96 -14.79 -9.93 17.34
N GLY A 97 -14.90 -8.85 16.57
CA GLY A 97 -14.91 -7.49 17.05
C GLY A 97 -16.04 -7.19 18.04
N PRO A 98 -17.32 -7.41 17.67
CA PRO A 98 -18.44 -7.19 18.58
C PRO A 98 -18.40 -8.10 19.82
N ARG A 99 -17.82 -9.30 19.72
CA ARG A 99 -17.61 -10.19 20.88
C ARG A 99 -16.54 -9.64 21.82
N LEU A 100 -15.43 -9.14 21.28
CA LEU A 100 -14.34 -8.55 22.05
C LEU A 100 -14.77 -7.24 22.72
N ALA A 101 -15.50 -6.38 21.99
CA ALA A 101 -16.06 -5.15 22.53
C ALA A 101 -16.96 -5.41 23.75
N ARG A 102 -17.86 -6.40 23.68
CA ARG A 102 -18.69 -6.80 24.82
C ARG A 102 -17.88 -7.30 26.02
N ARG A 103 -16.79 -8.04 25.79
CA ARG A 103 -15.90 -8.53 26.86
C ARG A 103 -15.09 -7.42 27.53
N LEU A 104 -14.63 -6.44 26.75
CA LEU A 104 -13.83 -5.31 27.24
C LEU A 104 -14.71 -4.14 27.76
N GLY A 105 -16.04 -4.28 27.76
CA GLY A 105 -16.98 -3.24 28.19
C GLY A 105 -17.08 -2.05 27.24
N TRP A 106 -16.66 -2.21 25.98
CA TRP A 106 -16.76 -1.17 24.96
C TRP A 106 -18.19 -1.08 24.41
N ARG A 107 -18.69 0.15 24.20
CA ARG A 107 -20.05 0.41 23.69
C ARG A 107 -20.29 -0.16 22.29
N SER A 108 -19.26 -0.18 21.43
CA SER A 108 -19.31 -0.76 20.10
C SER A 108 -17.92 -1.16 19.63
N TRP A 109 -17.84 -2.16 18.76
CA TRP A 109 -16.60 -2.45 18.03
C TRP A 109 -16.29 -1.28 17.08
N PRO A 110 -15.03 -0.87 16.97
CA PRO A 110 -14.71 0.32 16.20
C PRO A 110 -14.62 -0.02 14.69
N VAL A 111 -15.73 0.21 13.97
CA VAL A 111 -15.95 -0.13 12.56
C VAL A 111 -15.20 0.85 11.61
N PRO A 112 -14.70 0.41 10.44
CA PRO A 112 -13.87 1.22 9.51
C PRO A 112 -14.48 2.50 8.90
N GLY A 113 -15.70 2.91 9.24
CA GLY A 113 -16.34 4.08 8.63
C GLY A 113 -16.17 5.41 9.38
N ARG A 114 -16.06 5.39 10.71
CA ARG A 114 -16.03 6.62 11.54
C ARG A 114 -15.25 6.40 12.84
N ASN A 115 -14.16 5.66 12.74
CA ASN A 115 -13.31 5.34 13.87
C ASN A 115 -11.90 5.89 13.64
N VAL A 116 -11.44 6.71 14.59
CA VAL A 116 -10.11 7.29 14.56
C VAL A 116 -9.05 6.19 14.57
N ILE A 117 -9.24 5.07 15.27
CA ILE A 117 -8.21 4.03 15.43
C ILE A 117 -7.90 3.33 14.10
N THR A 118 -8.91 2.82 13.41
CA THR A 118 -8.74 2.14 12.11
C THR A 118 -8.26 3.11 11.04
N GLY A 119 -8.77 4.35 11.06
CA GLY A 119 -8.28 5.40 10.17
C GLY A 119 -6.81 5.73 10.42
N THR A 120 -6.40 5.91 11.69
CA THR A 120 -5.00 6.17 12.05
C THR A 120 -4.09 5.02 11.69
N LEU A 121 -4.54 3.77 11.83
CA LEU A 121 -3.76 2.60 11.44
C LEU A 121 -3.52 2.58 9.92
N TRP A 122 -4.56 2.82 9.13
CA TRP A 122 -4.45 2.91 7.68
C TRP A 122 -3.56 4.06 7.23
N LEU A 123 -3.74 5.24 7.81
CA LEU A 123 -2.90 6.41 7.51
C LEU A 123 -1.45 6.20 7.93
N ALA A 124 -1.20 5.54 9.06
CA ALA A 124 0.15 5.17 9.47
C ALA A 124 0.78 4.16 8.50
N GLY A 125 0.02 3.16 8.05
CA GLY A 125 0.47 2.19 7.05
C GLY A 125 0.82 2.85 5.72
N LEU A 126 -0.07 3.69 5.18
CA LEU A 126 0.18 4.45 3.95
C LEU A 126 1.32 5.46 4.12
N GLY A 127 1.42 6.09 5.29
CA GLY A 127 2.52 6.98 5.65
C GLY A 127 3.86 6.25 5.67
N ALA A 128 3.92 5.04 6.22
CA ALA A 128 5.12 4.20 6.19
C ALA A 128 5.50 3.80 4.76
N VAL A 129 4.53 3.38 3.94
CA VAL A 129 4.76 3.08 2.51
C VAL A 129 5.30 4.31 1.79
N GLY A 130 4.66 5.47 1.98
CA GLY A 130 5.08 6.74 1.38
C GLY A 130 6.48 7.15 1.83
N LEU A 131 6.79 7.07 3.13
CA LEU A 131 8.09 7.43 3.67
C LEU A 131 9.21 6.50 3.18
N LEU A 132 8.98 5.19 3.13
CA LEU A 132 9.95 4.24 2.59
C LEU A 132 10.17 4.44 1.08
N THR A 133 9.11 4.75 0.34
CA THR A 133 9.21 5.06 -1.09
C THR A 133 9.97 6.36 -1.30
N LEU A 134 9.68 7.40 -0.53
CA LEU A 134 10.42 8.68 -0.59
C LEU A 134 11.88 8.48 -0.25
N TRP A 135 12.19 7.69 0.79
CA TRP A 135 13.56 7.35 1.13
C TRP A 135 14.28 6.61 0.00
N ALA A 136 13.62 5.67 -0.67
CA ALA A 136 14.16 5.01 -1.86
C ALA A 136 14.51 6.00 -2.98
N LEU A 137 13.66 7.01 -3.19
CA LEU A 137 13.87 8.05 -4.21
C LEU A 137 14.99 9.04 -3.88
N LEU A 138 15.45 9.12 -2.62
CA LEU A 138 16.60 9.96 -2.25
C LEU A 138 17.94 9.41 -2.78
N GLY A 139 17.97 8.19 -3.30
CA GLY A 139 19.14 7.60 -3.96
C GLY A 139 20.16 6.98 -3.00
N PRO A 140 21.24 6.38 -3.53
CA PRO A 140 22.13 5.49 -2.78
C PRO A 140 22.91 6.16 -1.64
N GLY A 141 23.08 7.48 -1.67
CA GLY A 141 23.76 8.23 -0.60
C GLY A 141 22.88 8.53 0.62
N ALA A 142 21.57 8.25 0.55
CA ALA A 142 20.65 8.53 1.64
C ALA A 142 20.68 7.42 2.69
N CYS A 143 21.62 7.53 3.63
CA CYS A 143 21.78 6.56 4.71
C CYS A 143 21.14 7.06 6.01
N ILE A 144 20.43 6.17 6.70
CA ILE A 144 19.85 6.43 8.02
C ILE A 144 20.53 5.53 9.06
N PRO A 145 20.84 6.05 10.26
CA PRO A 145 21.32 5.21 11.35
C PRO A 145 20.19 4.29 11.81
N TRP A 146 20.42 2.98 11.78
CA TRP A 146 19.44 1.97 12.15
C TRP A 146 19.98 1.02 13.22
N PHE A 147 19.13 0.64 14.17
CA PHE A 147 19.54 -0.10 15.37
C PHE A 147 19.89 -1.57 15.09
N TYR A 148 19.35 -2.18 14.03
CA TYR A 148 19.55 -3.60 13.74
C TYR A 148 20.83 -3.88 12.93
N ASN A 149 21.08 -3.10 11.87
CA ASN A 149 22.18 -3.31 10.91
C ASN A 149 23.19 -2.15 10.86
N GLY A 150 23.10 -1.16 11.77
CA GLY A 150 23.90 0.06 11.68
C GLY A 150 23.35 1.03 10.61
N SER A 151 24.22 1.75 9.91
CA SER A 151 23.79 2.65 8.84
C SER A 151 23.25 1.86 7.63
N VAL A 152 21.97 2.05 7.30
CA VAL A 152 21.33 1.45 6.13
C VAL A 152 21.10 2.54 5.08
N CYS A 153 21.43 2.26 3.83
CA CYS A 153 21.29 3.20 2.73
C CYS A 153 20.15 2.79 1.80
N ALA A 154 19.51 3.79 1.16
CA ALA A 154 18.41 3.57 0.23
C ALA A 154 18.84 2.80 -1.04
N GLY A 155 20.12 2.92 -1.44
CA GLY A 155 20.76 2.15 -2.53
C GLY A 155 20.97 0.70 -2.17
#